data_AF-A0A1I0YAD1-F1
#
_entry.id   AF-A0A1I0YAD1-F1
#
_cell.length_a   1.000
_cell.length_b   1.000
_cell.length_c   1.000
_cell.angle_alpha   90.00
_cell.angle_beta   90.00
_cell.angle_gamma   90.00
#
_symmetry.space_group_name_H-M   'P 1'
#
loop_
_entity.id
_entity.type
_entity.pdbx_description
1 polymer ?
#
loop_
_entity_poly.entity_id
_entity_poly.type
_entity_poly.pdbx_seq_one_letter_code
_entity_poly.pdbx_strand_id
1 'polypeptide(L)'
;MFDTKIILKAMASACGIKQKEYINEYNERTGANYSSSTLKVKINNGTLRVHEFQVLCDILGCYSCIVNKDNTDNKYSEFFTSREFIENELEKNGISREVLRKEYENRTGKKSSQTGFAQKIRDQTFSVSQFQIICDIFGYALKVISRENGYDFTTYAKPIETIVIGENSNE
;
A
#
# COMPACT_ATOMS: atom_id res chain seq x y z
N MET A 1 7.30 -7.15 -3.94
CA MET A 1 6.43 -5.97 -4.19
C MET A 1 5.08 -6.24 -3.55
N PHE A 2 4.45 -5.28 -2.89
CA PHE A 2 3.15 -5.47 -2.24
C PHE A 2 2.07 -5.83 -3.28
N ASP A 3 1.60 -7.08 -3.28
CA ASP A 3 0.61 -7.61 -4.22
C ASP A 3 -0.76 -7.70 -3.54
N THR A 4 -1.58 -6.67 -3.79
CA THR A 4 -2.92 -6.52 -3.23
C THR A 4 -3.83 -7.72 -3.54
N LYS A 5 -3.68 -8.36 -4.71
CA LYS A 5 -4.51 -9.50 -5.11
C LYS A 5 -4.14 -10.74 -4.30
N ILE A 6 -2.85 -11.04 -4.19
CA ILE A 6 -2.36 -12.19 -3.42
C ILE A 6 -2.73 -12.02 -1.95
N ILE A 7 -2.50 -10.83 -1.39
CA ILE A 7 -2.76 -10.53 0.02
C ILE A 7 -4.26 -10.61 0.33
N LEU A 8 -5.14 -9.98 -0.45
CA LEU A 8 -6.60 -10.09 -0.24
C LEU A 8 -7.10 -11.52 -0.35
N LYS A 9 -6.56 -12.32 -1.29
CA LYS A 9 -6.92 -13.73 -1.42
C LYS A 9 -6.50 -14.53 -0.18
N ALA A 10 -5.31 -14.28 0.37
CA ALA A 10 -4.83 -14.94 1.56
C ALA A 10 -5.68 -14.59 2.79
N MET A 11 -5.97 -13.30 3.01
CA MET A 11 -6.86 -12.86 4.10
C MET A 11 -8.25 -13.47 3.99
N ALA A 12 -8.88 -13.39 2.80
CA ALA A 12 -10.20 -13.97 2.58
C ALA A 12 -10.24 -15.48 2.81
N SER A 13 -9.18 -16.19 2.42
CA SER A 13 -9.05 -17.64 2.66
C SER A 13 -8.91 -17.96 4.16
N ALA A 14 -8.15 -17.15 4.90
CA ALA A 14 -7.99 -17.32 6.35
C ALA A 14 -9.29 -17.08 7.11
N CYS A 15 -10.10 -16.10 6.67
CA CYS A 15 -11.39 -15.80 7.29
C CYS A 15 -12.54 -16.69 6.78
N GLY A 16 -12.30 -17.56 5.79
CA GLY A 16 -13.34 -18.38 5.17
C GLY A 16 -14.39 -17.58 4.37
N ILE A 17 -14.06 -16.34 3.98
CA ILE A 17 -14.98 -15.41 3.30
C ILE A 17 -14.74 -15.46 1.79
N LYS A 18 -15.80 -15.59 0.99
CA LYS A 18 -15.72 -15.55 -0.47
C LYS A 18 -15.60 -14.12 -0.97
N GLN A 19 -14.98 -13.97 -2.14
CA GLN A 19 -14.78 -12.65 -2.76
C GLN A 19 -16.07 -11.83 -2.94
N LYS A 20 -17.20 -12.48 -3.24
CA LYS A 20 -18.48 -11.79 -3.39
C LYS A 20 -18.95 -11.16 -2.07
N GLU A 21 -18.70 -11.83 -0.94
CA GLU A 21 -19.20 -11.43 0.38
C GLU A 21 -18.49 -10.17 0.87
N TYR A 22 -17.15 -10.13 0.83
CA TYR A 22 -16.44 -8.92 1.26
C TYR A 22 -16.64 -7.72 0.31
N ILE A 23 -17.00 -7.95 -0.96
CA ILE A 23 -17.35 -6.84 -1.88
C ILE A 23 -18.73 -6.27 -1.53
N ASN A 24 -19.69 -7.13 -1.16
CA ASN A 24 -21.00 -6.67 -0.73
C ASN A 24 -20.88 -5.83 0.55
N GLU A 25 -20.16 -6.35 1.55
CA GLU A 25 -19.89 -5.64 2.80
C GLU A 25 -19.18 -4.29 2.55
N TYR A 26 -18.24 -4.24 1.60
CA TYR A 26 -17.57 -2.99 1.22
C TYR A 26 -18.58 -1.95 0.69
N ASN A 27 -19.47 -2.35 -0.20
CA ASN A 27 -20.49 -1.45 -0.76
C ASN A 27 -21.46 -0.97 0.33
N GLU A 28 -21.88 -1.86 1.23
CA GLU A 28 -22.76 -1.54 2.36
C GLU A 28 -22.12 -0.52 3.32
N ARG A 29 -20.84 -0.70 3.66
CA ARG A 29 -20.11 0.22 4.56
C ARG A 29 -19.79 1.58 3.95
N THR A 30 -19.50 1.63 2.66
CA THR A 30 -19.00 2.84 2.00
C THR A 30 -20.06 3.60 1.22
N GLY A 31 -21.25 3.03 1.04
CA GLY A 31 -22.28 3.55 0.13
C GLY A 31 -21.86 3.49 -1.35
N ALA A 32 -20.76 2.79 -1.67
CA ALA A 32 -20.30 2.62 -3.04
C ALA A 32 -21.22 1.67 -3.80
N ASN A 33 -21.45 1.98 -5.08
CA ASN A 33 -22.18 1.10 -6.00
C ASN A 33 -21.20 0.35 -6.91
N TYR A 34 -20.18 -0.31 -6.34
CA TYR A 34 -19.33 -1.16 -7.17
C TYR A 34 -20.07 -2.44 -7.55
N SER A 35 -20.19 -2.70 -8.85
CA SER A 35 -20.44 -4.06 -9.29
C SER A 35 -19.31 -4.97 -8.78
N SER A 36 -19.61 -6.25 -8.53
CA SER A 36 -18.56 -7.22 -8.17
C SER A 36 -17.44 -7.29 -9.22
N SER A 37 -17.72 -6.96 -10.48
CA SER A 37 -16.72 -6.84 -11.53
C SER A 37 -15.78 -5.63 -11.37
N THR A 38 -16.27 -4.47 -10.93
CA THR A 38 -15.48 -3.24 -10.86
C THR A 38 -14.41 -3.32 -9.76
N LEU A 39 -14.80 -3.69 -8.53
CA LEU A 39 -13.84 -3.82 -7.44
C LEU A 39 -12.86 -4.99 -7.70
N LYS A 40 -13.33 -6.07 -8.32
CA LYS A 40 -12.47 -7.18 -8.77
C LYS A 40 -11.43 -6.72 -9.79
N VAL A 41 -11.79 -5.87 -10.75
CA VAL A 41 -10.85 -5.29 -11.72
C VAL A 41 -9.81 -4.43 -11.01
N LYS A 42 -10.22 -3.59 -10.04
CA LYS A 42 -9.29 -2.79 -9.24
C LYS A 42 -8.27 -3.63 -8.48
N ILE A 43 -8.73 -4.72 -7.86
CA ILE A 43 -7.87 -5.68 -7.13
C ILE A 43 -6.89 -6.35 -8.10
N ASN A 44 -7.39 -6.89 -9.22
CA ASN A 44 -6.56 -7.64 -10.16
C ASN A 44 -5.55 -6.77 -10.92
N ASN A 45 -5.88 -5.50 -11.18
CA ASN A 45 -5.02 -4.58 -11.92
C ASN A 45 -4.13 -3.73 -11.01
N GLY A 46 -4.17 -3.94 -9.69
CA GLY A 46 -3.39 -3.15 -8.72
C GLY A 46 -3.77 -1.66 -8.69
N THR A 47 -5.00 -1.30 -9.09
CA THR A 47 -5.49 0.09 -9.08
C THR A 47 -6.35 0.41 -7.87
N LEU A 48 -6.49 -0.54 -6.94
CA LEU A 48 -7.14 -0.32 -5.65
C LEU A 48 -6.40 0.77 -4.86
N ARG A 49 -7.13 1.80 -4.41
CA ARG A 49 -6.59 2.90 -3.61
C ARG A 49 -6.36 2.47 -2.17
N VAL A 50 -5.49 3.19 -1.47
CA VAL A 50 -5.10 2.87 -0.08
C VAL A 50 -6.33 2.79 0.85
N HIS A 51 -7.24 3.77 0.80
CA HIS A 51 -8.44 3.75 1.65
C HIS A 51 -9.39 2.60 1.33
N GLU A 52 -9.55 2.25 0.04
CA GLU A 52 -10.38 1.12 -0.36
C GLU A 52 -9.81 -0.19 0.19
N PHE A 53 -8.48 -0.32 0.15
CA PHE A 53 -7.77 -1.46 0.72
C PHE A 53 -7.86 -1.54 2.24
N GLN A 54 -7.80 -0.41 2.94
CA GLN A 54 -7.99 -0.34 4.39
C GLN A 54 -9.35 -0.88 4.82
N VAL A 55 -10.42 -0.47 4.13
CA VAL A 55 -11.78 -0.99 4.40
C VAL A 55 -11.85 -2.49 4.15
N LEU A 56 -11.25 -3.00 3.08
CA LEU A 56 -11.20 -4.44 2.83
C LEU A 56 -10.40 -5.21 3.88
N CYS A 57 -9.30 -4.64 4.39
CA CYS A 57 -8.56 -5.23 5.51
C CYS A 57 -9.43 -5.29 6.77
N ASP A 58 -10.16 -4.22 7.07
CA ASP A 58 -11.07 -4.15 8.22
C ASP A 58 -12.21 -5.19 8.14
N ILE A 59 -12.84 -5.32 6.97
CA ILE A 59 -13.86 -6.36 6.70
C ILE A 59 -13.29 -7.76 6.92
N LEU A 60 -12.03 -7.98 6.53
CA LEU A 60 -11.35 -9.26 6.66
C LEU A 60 -10.62 -9.41 8.01
N GLY A 61 -10.93 -8.58 9.01
CA GLY A 61 -10.39 -8.72 10.36
C GLY A 61 -8.86 -8.50 10.46
N CYS A 62 -8.32 -7.60 9.64
CA CYS A 62 -6.89 -7.30 9.56
C CYS A 62 -6.60 -5.80 9.75
N TYR A 63 -5.39 -5.49 10.22
CA TYR A 63 -4.80 -4.16 10.21
C TYR A 63 -3.90 -3.99 8.99
N SER A 64 -4.08 -2.92 8.20
CA SER A 64 -3.04 -2.46 7.28
C SER A 64 -2.14 -1.46 8.00
N CYS A 65 -0.85 -1.77 8.10
CA CYS A 65 0.10 -1.04 8.93
C CYS A 65 1.28 -0.52 8.10
N ILE A 66 1.95 0.53 8.60
CA ILE A 66 3.24 1.00 8.11
C ILE A 66 4.27 0.67 9.20
N VAL A 67 5.35 -0.01 8.83
CA VAL A 67 6.39 -0.45 9.77
C VAL A 67 7.74 0.06 9.29
N ASN A 68 8.53 0.65 10.19
CA ASN A 68 9.89 1.09 9.89
C ASN A 68 10.78 -0.13 9.63
N LYS A 69 11.56 -0.13 8.54
CA LYS A 69 12.42 -1.28 8.19
C LYS A 69 13.62 -1.45 9.14
N ASP A 70 14.06 -0.36 9.75
CA ASP A 70 15.29 -0.31 10.54
C ASP A 70 15.05 -0.44 12.06
N ASN A 71 13.79 -0.52 12.52
CA ASN A 71 13.45 -0.42 13.93
C ASN A 71 12.64 -1.62 14.46
N THR A 72 13.11 -2.21 15.56
CA THR A 72 12.51 -3.33 16.32
C THR A 72 11.26 -2.95 17.12
N ASP A 73 10.95 -1.66 17.19
CA ASP A 73 9.71 -1.18 17.81
C ASP A 73 8.53 -1.41 16.86
N ASN A 74 7.83 -2.52 17.07
CA ASN A 74 6.55 -2.90 16.48
C ASN A 74 5.41 -1.93 16.86
N LYS A 75 5.65 -0.61 16.83
CA LYS A 75 4.60 0.39 16.97
C LYS A 75 3.87 0.47 15.65
N TYR A 76 2.85 -0.36 15.51
CA TYR A 76 1.81 -0.18 14.51
C TYR A 76 1.23 1.21 14.71
N SER A 77 1.57 2.16 13.84
CA SER A 77 0.87 3.44 13.83
C SER A 77 -0.52 3.17 13.24
N GLU A 78 -1.47 2.84 14.12
CA GLU A 78 -2.88 3.08 13.83
C GLU A 78 -3.03 4.57 13.51
N PHE A 79 -3.87 4.89 12.53
CA PHE A 79 -3.98 6.16 11.81
C PHE A 79 -2.94 6.37 10.72
N PHE A 80 -3.37 6.19 9.46
CA PHE A 80 -2.85 7.01 8.37
C PHE A 80 -3.85 7.05 7.23
N THR A 81 -4.46 8.22 7.04
CA THR A 81 -4.68 8.62 5.65
C THR A 81 -3.31 8.64 4.96
N SER A 82 -3.22 8.21 3.70
CA SER A 82 -1.94 8.23 2.97
C SER A 82 -1.36 9.65 2.88
N ARG A 83 -2.22 10.66 2.95
CA ARG A 83 -1.84 12.07 3.02
C ARG A 83 -1.08 12.41 4.30
N GLU A 84 -1.65 12.12 5.47
CA GLU A 84 -1.02 12.44 6.77
C GLU A 84 0.35 11.79 6.89
N PHE A 85 0.49 10.55 6.42
CA PHE A 85 1.77 9.85 6.41
C PHE A 85 2.81 10.61 5.60
N ILE A 86 2.47 10.95 4.37
CA ILE A 86 3.36 11.64 3.46
C ILE A 86 3.76 13.00 4.02
N GLU A 87 2.79 13.79 4.49
CA GLU A 87 3.06 15.14 5.00
C GLU A 87 3.94 15.11 6.26
N ASN A 88 3.68 14.19 7.18
CA ASN A 88 4.49 14.03 8.39
C ASN A 88 5.92 13.60 8.06
N GLU A 89 6.10 12.64 7.13
CA GLU A 89 7.45 12.19 6.76
C GLU A 89 8.21 13.22 5.92
N LEU A 90 7.53 14.05 5.13
CA LEU A 90 8.16 15.19 4.45
C LEU A 90 8.73 16.18 5.49
N GLU A 91 7.94 16.53 6.49
CA GLU A 91 8.34 17.44 7.58
C GLU A 91 9.50 16.86 8.40
N LYS A 92 9.36 15.61 8.86
CA LYS A 92 10.35 14.92 9.69
C LYS A 92 11.72 14.78 9.02
N ASN A 93 11.74 14.50 7.72
CA ASN A 93 12.98 14.32 6.95
C ASN A 93 13.50 15.62 6.33
N GLY A 94 12.77 16.74 6.46
CA GLY A 94 13.14 18.02 5.85
C GLY A 94 13.20 17.97 4.32
N ILE A 95 12.43 17.07 3.69
CA ILE A 95 12.42 16.92 2.23
C ILE A 95 11.21 17.64 1.62
N SER A 96 11.38 18.17 0.41
CA SER A 96 10.28 18.83 -0.31
C SER A 96 9.43 17.81 -1.08
N ARG A 97 8.17 18.16 -1.37
CA ARG A 97 7.30 17.37 -2.27
C ARG A 97 7.94 17.14 -3.65
N GLU A 98 8.77 18.06 -4.10
CA GLU A 98 9.48 17.95 -5.39
C GLU A 98 10.58 16.89 -5.34
N VAL A 99 11.31 16.78 -4.23
CA VAL A 99 12.31 15.72 -4.02
C VAL A 99 11.61 14.36 -3.98
N LEU A 100 10.53 14.23 -3.19
CA LEU A 100 9.74 13.00 -3.13
C LEU A 100 9.19 12.60 -4.52
N ARG A 101 8.70 13.58 -5.29
CA ARG A 101 8.22 13.34 -6.67
C ARG A 101 9.33 12.80 -7.55
N LYS A 102 10.51 13.42 -7.56
CA LYS A 102 11.66 12.96 -8.36
C LYS A 102 12.07 11.54 -7.98
N GLU A 103 12.15 11.23 -6.70
CA GLU A 103 12.47 9.87 -6.23
C GLU A 103 11.41 8.84 -6.63
N TYR A 104 10.14 9.20 -6.51
CA TYR A 104 9.03 8.36 -6.97
C TYR A 104 9.09 8.12 -8.49
N GLU A 105 9.41 9.14 -9.28
CA GLU A 105 9.58 9.03 -10.73
C GLU A 105 10.77 8.16 -11.11
N ASN A 106 11.89 8.32 -10.40
CA ASN A 106 13.08 7.50 -10.59
C ASN A 106 12.78 6.00 -10.33
N ARG A 107 12.03 5.68 -9.27
CA ARG A 107 11.68 4.28 -8.95
C ARG A 107 10.60 3.68 -9.85
N THR A 108 9.71 4.50 -10.41
CA THR A 108 8.58 4.02 -11.22
C THR A 108 8.78 4.14 -12.73
N GLY A 109 9.73 4.97 -13.17
CA GLY A 109 9.88 5.38 -14.58
C GLY A 109 8.71 6.24 -15.11
N LYS A 110 7.73 6.61 -14.27
CA LYS A 110 6.51 7.31 -14.69
C LYS A 110 6.58 8.78 -14.34
N LYS A 111 6.81 9.63 -15.35
CA LYS A 111 6.80 11.09 -15.18
C LYS A 111 5.41 11.60 -14.74
N SER A 112 5.41 12.60 -13.88
CA SER A 112 4.23 13.29 -13.37
C SER A 112 4.51 14.78 -13.21
N SER A 113 3.51 15.63 -13.44
CA SER A 113 3.67 17.06 -13.14
C SER A 113 3.67 17.27 -11.63
N GLN A 114 4.32 18.34 -11.16
CA GLN A 114 4.30 18.74 -9.76
C GLN A 114 2.86 18.89 -9.23
N THR A 115 2.00 19.57 -9.99
CA THR A 115 0.58 19.74 -9.66
C THR A 115 -0.15 18.40 -9.58
N GLY A 116 0.08 17.49 -10.53
CA GLY A 116 -0.56 16.18 -10.54
C GLY A 116 -0.12 15.30 -9.36
N PHE A 117 1.15 15.34 -8.99
CA PHE A 117 1.65 14.61 -7.82
C PHE A 117 1.11 15.18 -6.51
N ALA A 118 1.09 16.50 -6.36
CA ALA A 118 0.50 17.17 -5.20
C ALA A 118 -1.00 16.87 -5.07
N GLN A 119 -1.72 16.85 -6.20
CA GLN A 119 -3.13 16.46 -6.21
C GLN A 119 -3.33 15.00 -5.76
N LYS A 120 -2.45 14.08 -6.17
CA LYS A 120 -2.52 12.69 -5.69
C LYS A 120 -2.37 12.55 -4.18
N ILE A 121 -1.47 13.32 -3.57
CA ILE A 121 -1.30 13.38 -2.11
C ILE A 121 -2.58 13.94 -1.47
N ARG A 122 -3.01 15.13 -1.91
CA ARG A 122 -4.16 15.83 -1.34
C ARG A 122 -5.45 15.01 -1.41
N ASP A 123 -5.72 14.43 -2.57
CA ASP A 123 -6.95 13.71 -2.87
C ASP A 123 -6.83 12.19 -2.52
N GLN A 124 -5.69 11.76 -1.97
CA GLN A 124 -5.42 10.39 -1.54
C GLN A 124 -5.68 9.32 -2.62
N THR A 125 -5.28 9.63 -3.86
CA THR A 125 -5.60 8.79 -5.04
C THR A 125 -4.51 7.80 -5.41
N PHE A 126 -3.47 7.66 -4.59
CA PHE A 126 -2.47 6.61 -4.77
C PHE A 126 -3.11 5.22 -4.65
N SER A 127 -2.75 4.35 -5.60
CA SER A 127 -2.95 2.91 -5.42
C SER A 127 -2.05 2.38 -4.30
N VAL A 128 -2.40 1.23 -3.73
CA VAL A 128 -1.60 0.58 -2.67
C VAL A 128 -0.15 0.36 -3.11
N SER A 129 0.07 -0.11 -4.35
CA SER A 129 1.41 -0.34 -4.88
C SER A 129 2.21 0.95 -5.06
N GLN A 130 1.57 2.06 -5.45
CA GLN A 130 2.24 3.37 -5.51
C GLN A 130 2.58 3.88 -4.11
N PHE A 131 1.68 3.68 -3.14
CA PHE A 131 1.93 4.08 -1.76
C PHE A 131 3.02 3.25 -1.10
N GLN A 132 3.15 1.96 -1.43
CA GLN A 132 4.28 1.13 -1.01
C GLN A 132 5.62 1.73 -1.46
N ILE A 133 5.70 2.23 -2.71
CA ILE A 133 6.93 2.85 -3.22
C ILE A 133 7.26 4.12 -2.43
N ILE A 134 6.24 4.91 -2.07
CA ILE A 134 6.43 6.10 -1.22
C ILE A 134 6.93 5.69 0.17
N CYS A 135 6.33 4.65 0.79
CA CYS A 135 6.83 4.09 2.05
C CYS A 135 8.29 3.63 1.92
N ASP A 136 8.64 2.95 0.82
CA ASP A 136 9.99 2.47 0.55
C ASP A 136 11.02 3.59 0.37
N ILE A 137 10.61 4.78 -0.11
CA ILE A 137 11.47 5.97 -0.20
C ILE A 137 11.81 6.46 1.21
N PHE A 138 10.83 6.42 2.11
CA PHE A 138 10.98 6.84 3.51
C PHE A 138 11.54 5.76 4.44
N GLY A 139 11.90 4.57 3.94
CA GLY A 139 12.45 3.49 4.77
C GLY A 139 11.39 2.65 5.52
N TYR A 140 10.13 2.69 5.08
CA TYR A 140 9.04 1.91 5.67
C TYR A 140 8.55 0.79 4.75
N ALA A 141 7.86 -0.19 5.33
CA ALA A 141 7.16 -1.27 4.63
C ALA A 141 5.67 -1.27 4.98
N LEU A 142 4.80 -1.54 4.00
CA LEU A 142 3.41 -1.85 4.30
C LEU A 142 3.29 -3.29 4.80
N LYS A 143 2.53 -3.47 5.87
CA LYS A 143 2.23 -4.73 6.53
C LYS A 143 0.73 -4.94 6.65
N VAL A 144 0.31 -6.20 6.73
CA VAL A 144 -1.09 -6.59 6.84
C VAL A 144 -1.17 -7.69 7.87
N ILE A 145 -1.71 -7.35 9.04
CA ILE A 145 -1.62 -8.17 10.24
C ILE A 145 -3.02 -8.61 10.66
N SER A 146 -3.23 -9.90 10.89
CA SER A 146 -4.47 -10.43 11.46
C SER A 146 -4.73 -9.84 12.84
N ARG A 147 -5.94 -9.36 13.11
CA ARG A 147 -6.34 -8.87 14.44
C ARG A 147 -6.47 -10.00 15.47
N GLU A 148 -6.80 -11.20 15.01
CA GLU A 148 -7.07 -12.34 15.90
C GLU A 148 -5.80 -12.96 16.45
N ASN A 149 -4.77 -13.12 15.61
CA ASN A 149 -3.59 -13.91 15.94
C ASN A 149 -2.25 -13.26 15.56
N GLY A 150 -2.26 -12.02 15.06
CA GLY A 150 -1.04 -11.29 14.72
C GLY A 150 -0.30 -11.81 13.47
N TYR A 151 -0.89 -12.72 12.70
CA TYR A 151 -0.25 -13.26 11.51
C TYR A 151 -0.02 -12.19 10.42
N ASP A 152 1.19 -12.13 9.86
CA ASP A 152 1.56 -11.19 8.79
C ASP A 152 1.28 -11.77 7.39
N PHE A 153 0.21 -11.30 6.75
CA PHE A 153 -0.18 -11.67 5.39
C PHE A 153 0.72 -11.10 4.30
N THR A 154 1.60 -10.14 4.60
CA THR A 154 2.56 -9.65 3.58
C THR A 154 3.68 -10.63 3.29
N THR A 155 3.83 -11.69 4.10
CA THR A 155 4.70 -12.84 3.79
C THR A 155 4.36 -13.51 2.46
N TYR A 156 3.10 -13.40 2.01
CA TYR A 156 2.68 -13.92 0.70
C TYR A 156 3.09 -13.03 -0.49
N ALA A 157 3.50 -11.78 -0.24
CA ALA A 157 4.04 -10.91 -1.27
C ALA A 157 5.50 -11.30 -1.54
N LYS A 158 5.80 -11.82 -2.74
CA LYS A 158 7.16 -12.24 -3.09
C LYS A 158 8.17 -11.10 -2.85
N PRO A 159 9.37 -11.40 -2.30
CA PRO A 159 10.45 -10.43 -2.25
C PRO A 159 10.76 -9.96 -3.68
N ILE A 160 11.08 -8.66 -3.83
CA ILE A 160 11.70 -8.19 -5.06
C ILE A 160 13.09 -8.81 -5.02
N GLU A 161 13.41 -9.71 -5.95
CA GLU A 161 14.80 -10.10 -6.18
C GLU A 161 15.57 -8.82 -6.43
N THR A 162 16.46 -8.47 -5.51
CA THR A 162 17.38 -7.36 -5.68
C THR A 162 18.17 -7.66 -6.94
N ILE A 163 17.95 -6.88 -8.00
CA ILE A 163 18.85 -6.88 -9.14
C ILE A 163 20.17 -6.38 -8.58
N VAL A 164 21.09 -7.30 -8.31
CA VAL A 164 22.49 -6.96 -8.07
C VAL A 164 22.98 -6.36 -9.38
N ILE A 165 23.12 -5.04 -9.41
CA ILE A 165 23.84 -4.37 -10.48
C ILE A 165 25.26 -4.88 -10.33
N GLY A 166 25.67 -5.77 -11.23
CA GLY A 166 27.02 -6.30 -11.26
C GLY A 166 28.00 -5.14 -11.22
N GLU A 167 28.88 -5.17 -10.22
CA GLU A 167 30.07 -4.35 -10.20
C GLU A 167 30.79 -4.59 -11.52
N ASN A 168 31.01 -3.51 -12.29
CA ASN A 168 31.96 -3.55 -13.38
C ASN A 168 33.33 -3.88 -12.78
N SER A 169 33.71 -5.16 -12.83
CA SER A 169 35.08 -5.59 -12.75
C SER A 169 35.83 -5.04 -13.97
N ASN A 170 36.37 -3.84 -13.82
CA ASN A 170 37.51 -3.38 -14.60
C ASN A 170 38.77 -3.91 -13.90
N GLU A 171 39.29 -5.04 -14.38
CA GLU A 171 40.70 -5.39 -14.37
C GLU A 171 41.10 -5.88 -15.75
#